data_AF-A0A0K2YLB0-F1
#
_entry.id   AF-A0A0K2YLB0-F1
#
_cell.length_a   1.000
_cell.length_b   1.000
_cell.length_c   1.000
_cell.angle_alpha   90.00
_cell.angle_beta   90.00
_cell.angle_gamma   90.00
#
_symmetry.space_group_name_H-M   'P 1'
#
loop_
_entity.id
_entity.type
_entity.pdbx_description
1 polymer ?
#
loop_
_entity_poly.entity_id
_entity_poly.type
_entity_poly.pdbx_seq_one_letter_code
_entity_poly.pdbx_strand_id
1 'polypeptide(L)'
;MYPELKRLAADGLIREQGEGPRGRRPYEITEDGLKELRQWLVVTAPDHSLRNETILRSFALWLVEPEETREFLSGELEHHRARLRGMRVLKQSLDLASPADRAALLGLEAGIRRLEAMISWAEWAIETVATWPSREEQAST
;
A
#
# COMPACT_ATOMS: atom_id res chain seq x y z
N MET A 1 -6.43 13.97 -7.43
CA MET A 1 -5.32 14.20 -8.39
C MET A 1 -5.48 15.52 -9.15
N TYR A 2 -6.58 15.78 -9.85
CA TYR A 2 -6.76 17.04 -10.57
C TYR A 2 -6.78 18.32 -9.69
N PRO A 3 -7.40 18.33 -8.49
CA PRO A 3 -7.34 19.50 -7.61
C PRO A 3 -5.93 19.80 -7.12
N GLU A 4 -5.17 18.75 -6.76
CA GLU A 4 -3.80 18.89 -6.26
C GLU A 4 -2.86 19.41 -7.35
N LEU A 5 -2.98 18.91 -8.59
CA LEU A 5 -2.19 19.40 -9.72
C LEU A 5 -2.49 20.88 -10.03
N LYS A 6 -3.77 21.29 -9.99
CA LYS A 6 -4.13 22.71 -10.15
C LYS A 6 -3.53 23.57 -9.05
N ARG A 7 -3.53 23.10 -7.80
CA ARG A 7 -2.92 23.81 -6.68
C ARG A 7 -1.41 23.93 -6.84
N LEU A 8 -0.72 22.83 -7.14
CA LEU A 8 0.73 22.84 -7.38
C LEU A 8 1.11 23.78 -8.54
N ALA A 9 0.27 23.86 -9.57
CA ALA A 9 0.47 24.77 -10.69
C ALA A 9 0.24 26.24 -10.28
N ALA A 10 -0.82 26.51 -9.50
CA ALA A 10 -1.09 27.84 -8.94
C ALA A 10 0.03 28.30 -7.99
N ASP A 11 0.62 27.37 -7.23
CA ASP A 11 1.75 27.59 -6.34
C ASP A 11 3.10 27.70 -7.09
N GLY A 12 3.09 27.56 -8.43
CA GLY A 12 4.30 27.66 -9.27
C GLY A 12 5.26 26.47 -9.16
N LEU A 13 4.86 25.39 -8.50
CA LEU A 13 5.70 24.19 -8.27
C LEU A 13 5.71 23.24 -9.48
N ILE A 14 4.69 23.31 -10.33
CA ILE A 14 4.63 22.62 -11.61
C ILE A 14 4.09 23.56 -12.70
N ARG A 15 4.36 23.26 -13.97
CA ARG A 15 3.81 23.98 -15.12
C ARG A 15 3.16 23.02 -16.11
N GLU A 16 2.06 23.43 -16.73
CA GLU A 16 1.50 22.72 -17.88
C GLU A 16 2.42 22.89 -19.08
N GLN A 17 2.83 21.80 -19.70
CA GLN A 17 3.34 21.82 -21.05
C GLN A 17 2.17 21.88 -22.04
N GLY A 18 2.43 22.43 -23.24
CA GLY A 18 1.42 22.52 -24.31
C GLY A 18 0.77 21.18 -24.66
N GLU A 19 -0.29 21.21 -25.46
CA GLU A 19 -1.07 20.01 -25.81
C GLU A 19 -0.17 18.88 -26.34
N GLY A 20 -0.06 17.82 -25.53
CA GLY A 20 0.57 16.58 -25.94
C GLY A 20 -0.36 15.73 -26.81
N PRO A 21 0.16 14.66 -27.43
CA PRO A 21 -0.65 13.75 -28.24
C PRO A 21 -1.87 13.25 -27.45
N ARG A 22 -3.05 13.26 -28.09
CA ARG A 22 -4.34 12.83 -27.51
C ARG A 22 -4.90 13.76 -26.41
N GLY A 23 -4.61 15.07 -26.45
CA GLY A 23 -5.19 16.05 -25.52
C GLY A 23 -4.69 15.90 -24.08
N ARG A 24 -3.57 15.20 -23.88
CA ARG A 24 -2.89 15.16 -22.58
C ARG A 24 -2.21 16.50 -22.35
N ARG A 25 -2.36 17.03 -21.13
CA ARG A 25 -1.61 18.20 -20.65
C ARG A 25 -0.52 17.68 -19.70
N PRO A 26 0.68 17.36 -20.21
CA PRO A 26 1.77 16.93 -19.34
C PRO A 26 2.14 18.08 -18.41
N TYR A 27 2.42 17.76 -17.15
CA TYR A 27 2.99 18.72 -16.20
C TYR A 27 4.50 18.49 -16.12
N GLU A 28 5.23 19.57 -15.95
CA GLU A 28 6.67 19.56 -15.67
C GLU A 28 6.93 20.22 -14.33
N ILE A 29 7.81 19.63 -13.53
CA ILE A 29 8.22 20.23 -12.26
C ILE A 29 9.08 21.48 -12.51
N THR A 30 8.85 22.55 -11.77
CA THR A 30 9.67 23.76 -11.84
C THR A 30 10.91 23.62 -10.94
N GLU A 31 11.84 24.57 -11.04
CA GLU A 31 12.99 24.63 -10.11
C GLU A 31 12.54 24.79 -8.65
N ASP A 32 11.51 25.64 -8.42
CA ASP A 32 10.91 25.83 -7.11
C ASP A 32 10.23 24.54 -6.61
N GLY A 33 9.50 23.84 -7.48
CA GLY A 33 8.93 22.53 -7.17
C GLY A 33 9.99 21.50 -6.79
N LEU A 34 11.12 21.49 -7.49
CA LEU A 34 12.22 20.57 -7.19
C LEU A 34 12.91 20.93 -5.86
N LYS A 35 13.05 22.22 -5.55
CA LYS A 35 13.56 22.69 -4.26
C LYS A 35 12.64 22.28 -3.12
N GLU A 36 11.34 22.49 -3.28
CA GLU A 36 10.32 22.11 -2.30
C GLU A 36 10.32 20.59 -2.06
N LEU A 37 10.39 19.79 -3.13
CA LEU A 37 10.46 18.33 -3.03
C LEU A 37 11.72 17.87 -2.27
N ARG A 38 12.88 18.49 -2.54
CA ARG A 38 14.12 18.19 -1.81
C ARG A 38 14.03 18.58 -0.34
N GLN A 39 13.44 19.73 -0.04
CA GLN A 39 13.22 20.15 1.34
C GLN A 39 12.31 19.18 2.08
N TRP A 40 11.20 18.77 1.46
CA TRP A 40 10.30 17.77 2.04
C TRP A 40 11.03 16.47 2.38
N LEU A 41 11.88 15.96 1.47
CA LEU A 41 12.64 14.71 1.68
C LEU A 41 13.63 14.76 2.87
N VAL A 42 14.14 15.94 3.23
CA VAL A 42 15.23 16.07 4.22
C VAL A 42 14.75 16.66 5.54
N VAL A 43 13.74 17.53 5.50
CA VAL A 43 13.32 18.32 6.67
C VAL A 43 12.05 17.76 7.30
N THR A 44 11.15 17.19 6.50
CA THR A 44 9.86 16.72 7.01
C THR A 44 10.00 15.31 7.57
N ALA A 45 9.63 15.12 8.84
CA ALA A 45 9.59 13.79 9.43
C ALA A 45 8.51 12.94 8.74
N PRO A 46 8.77 11.66 8.44
CA PRO A 46 7.75 10.77 7.91
C PRO A 46 6.57 10.64 8.87
N ASP A 47 5.35 10.57 8.34
CA ASP A 47 4.20 10.13 9.13
C ASP A 47 4.29 8.61 9.36
N HIS A 48 4.21 8.22 10.64
CA HIS A 48 4.27 6.84 11.06
C HIS A 48 2.89 6.25 11.41
N SER A 49 1.80 6.98 11.15
CA SER A 49 0.46 6.47 11.36
C SER A 49 0.18 5.25 10.47
N LEU A 50 -0.18 4.12 11.11
CA LEU A 50 -0.55 2.89 10.41
C LEU A 50 -2.05 2.67 10.51
N ARG A 51 -2.75 2.74 9.37
CA ARG A 51 -4.17 2.40 9.28
C ARG A 51 -4.32 1.13 8.46
N ASN A 52 -4.63 0.04 9.13
CA ASN A 52 -4.85 -1.26 8.50
C ASN A 52 -6.19 -1.83 8.98
N GLU A 53 -7.20 -1.78 8.09
CA GLU A 53 -8.55 -2.21 8.42
C GLU A 53 -8.63 -3.72 8.68
N THR A 54 -7.83 -4.54 7.99
CA THR A 54 -7.75 -5.98 8.20
C THR A 54 -7.35 -6.32 9.63
N ILE A 55 -6.32 -5.64 10.14
CA ILE A 55 -5.86 -5.79 11.52
C ILE A 55 -6.87 -5.20 12.50
N LEU A 56 -7.51 -4.07 12.18
CA LEU A 56 -8.55 -3.50 13.04
C LEU A 56 -9.75 -4.47 13.20
N ARG A 57 -10.23 -5.03 12.09
CA ARG A 57 -11.34 -6.00 12.09
C ARG A 57 -10.98 -7.28 12.83
N SER A 58 -9.71 -7.69 12.83
CA SER A 58 -9.29 -8.92 13.52
C SER A 58 -9.51 -8.91 15.03
N PHE A 59 -9.49 -7.74 15.67
CA PHE A 59 -9.85 -7.59 17.09
C PHE A 59 -11.33 -7.89 17.39
N ALA A 60 -12.19 -7.89 16.37
CA ALA A 60 -13.63 -8.07 16.50
C ALA A 60 -14.12 -9.40 15.90
N LEU A 61 -13.24 -10.25 15.35
CA LEU A 61 -13.64 -11.50 14.68
C LEU A 61 -14.29 -12.52 15.62
N TRP A 62 -14.15 -12.36 16.95
CA TRP A 62 -14.92 -13.14 17.94
C TRP A 62 -16.44 -12.93 17.85
N LEU A 63 -16.91 -11.90 17.14
CA LEU A 63 -18.34 -11.62 16.93
C LEU A 63 -19.00 -12.42 15.80
N VAL A 64 -18.23 -13.16 15.00
CA VAL A 64 -18.75 -14.01 13.91
C VAL A 64 -18.37 -15.47 14.15
N GLU A 65 -18.84 -16.41 13.33
CA GLU A 65 -18.48 -17.82 13.46
C GLU A 65 -17.03 -18.08 12.99
N PRO A 66 -16.36 -19.14 13.50
CA PRO A 66 -15.00 -19.48 13.07
C PRO A 66 -14.87 -19.69 11.56
N GLU A 67 -15.90 -20.21 10.89
CA GLU A 67 -15.86 -20.41 9.44
C GLU A 67 -15.94 -19.09 8.67
N GLU A 68 -16.80 -18.15 9.10
CA GLU A 68 -16.86 -16.80 8.52
C GLU A 68 -15.54 -16.05 8.72
N THR A 69 -14.92 -16.24 9.89
CA THR A 69 -13.59 -15.71 10.20
C THR A 69 -12.53 -16.29 9.24
N ARG A 70 -12.55 -17.60 9.01
CA ARG A 70 -11.63 -18.28 8.08
C ARG A 70 -11.80 -17.76 6.65
N GLU A 71 -13.04 -17.58 6.19
CA GLU A 71 -13.32 -17.05 4.86
C GLU A 71 -12.78 -15.63 4.69
N PHE A 72 -13.03 -14.75 5.66
CA PHE A 72 -12.49 -13.38 5.67
C PHE A 72 -10.96 -13.37 5.56
N LEU A 73 -10.27 -14.14 6.43
CA LEU A 73 -8.81 -14.21 6.42
C LEU A 73 -8.24 -14.84 5.13
N SER A 74 -8.95 -15.80 4.55
CA SER A 74 -8.58 -16.41 3.27
C SER A 74 -8.67 -15.40 2.11
N GLY A 75 -9.69 -14.53 2.12
CA GLY A 75 -9.80 -13.41 1.19
C GLY A 75 -8.63 -12.43 1.29
N GLU A 76 -8.20 -12.11 2.52
CA GLU A 76 -7.06 -11.22 2.78
C GLU A 76 -5.73 -11.86 2.36
N LEU A 77 -5.56 -13.16 2.61
CA LEU A 77 -4.40 -13.93 2.14
C LEU A 77 -4.26 -13.86 0.61
N GLU A 78 -5.35 -14.11 -0.12
CA GLU A 78 -5.33 -14.05 -1.59
C GLU A 78 -5.13 -12.63 -2.11
N HIS A 79 -5.71 -11.62 -1.45
CA HIS A 79 -5.45 -10.21 -1.75
C HIS A 79 -3.94 -9.89 -1.65
N HIS A 80 -3.29 -10.28 -0.55
CA HIS A 80 -1.87 -10.02 -0.36
C HIS A 80 -0.99 -10.79 -1.34
N ARG A 81 -1.30 -12.07 -1.63
CA ARG A 81 -0.61 -12.88 -2.64
C ARG A 81 -0.71 -12.25 -4.04
N ALA A 82 -1.89 -11.78 -4.43
CA ALA A 82 -2.09 -11.11 -5.71
C ALA A 82 -1.24 -9.83 -5.83
N ARG A 83 -1.24 -8.99 -4.79
CA ARG A 83 -0.41 -7.78 -4.75
C ARG A 83 1.09 -8.09 -4.77
N LEU A 84 1.51 -9.14 -4.06
CA LEU A 84 2.92 -9.55 -4.02
C LEU A 84 3.40 -9.98 -5.40
N ARG A 85 2.59 -10.74 -6.15
CA ARG A 85 2.88 -11.10 -7.55
C ARG A 85 3.09 -9.85 -8.40
N GLY A 86 2.19 -8.87 -8.32
CA GLY A 86 2.30 -7.60 -9.06
C GLY A 86 3.55 -6.81 -8.70
N MET A 87 3.90 -6.69 -7.42
CA MET A 87 5.11 -5.99 -6.99
C MET A 87 6.39 -6.69 -7.46
N ARG A 88 6.42 -8.03 -7.46
CA ARG A 88 7.56 -8.80 -7.97
C ARG A 88 7.76 -8.59 -9.48
N VAL A 89 6.69 -8.55 -10.25
CA VAL A 89 6.75 -8.21 -11.69
C VAL A 89 7.28 -6.79 -11.91
N LEU A 90 6.78 -5.79 -11.16
CA LEU A 90 7.26 -4.41 -11.28
C LEU A 90 8.74 -4.30 -10.89
N LYS A 91 9.18 -5.02 -9.86
CA LYS A 91 10.59 -5.05 -9.46
C LYS A 91 11.49 -5.60 -10.58
N GLN A 92 11.01 -6.60 -11.34
CA GLN A 92 11.76 -7.19 -12.45
C GLN A 92 11.91 -6.23 -13.65
N SER A 93 11.03 -5.23 -13.79
CA SER A 93 11.09 -4.26 -14.89
C SER A 93 11.99 -3.05 -14.59
N LEU A 94 12.62 -2.98 -13.41
CA LEU A 94 13.48 -1.85 -13.05
C LEU A 94 14.80 -1.87 -13.83
N ASP A 95 15.21 -0.71 -14.34
CA ASP A 95 16.56 -0.47 -14.86
C ASP A 95 17.43 0.17 -13.77
N LEU A 96 18.27 -0.63 -13.12
CA LEU A 96 19.14 -0.16 -12.03
C LEU A 96 20.31 0.73 -12.51
N ALA A 97 20.44 1.02 -13.80
CA ALA A 97 21.27 2.12 -14.28
C ALA A 97 20.64 3.49 -13.93
N SER A 98 19.31 3.57 -13.83
CA SER A 98 18.57 4.78 -13.48
C SER A 98 18.56 5.05 -11.97
N PRO A 99 18.96 6.26 -11.50
CA PRO A 99 18.82 6.65 -10.10
C PRO A 99 17.38 6.59 -9.58
N ALA A 100 16.39 6.88 -10.44
CA ALA A 100 14.98 6.82 -10.07
C ALA A 100 14.54 5.39 -9.77
N ASP A 101 14.98 4.41 -10.56
CA ASP A 101 14.64 3.01 -10.36
C ASP A 101 15.40 2.41 -9.17
N ARG A 102 16.60 2.90 -8.85
CA ARG A 102 17.28 2.57 -7.58
C ARG A 102 16.48 3.05 -6.37
N ALA A 103 15.91 4.25 -6.42
CA ALA A 103 15.03 4.73 -5.36
C ALA A 103 13.71 3.94 -5.31
N ALA A 104 13.13 3.61 -6.47
CA ALA A 104 11.92 2.80 -6.57
C ALA A 104 12.12 1.39 -5.99
N LEU A 105 13.30 0.79 -6.19
CA LEU A 105 13.66 -0.49 -5.58
C LEU A 105 13.50 -0.47 -4.06
N LEU A 106 13.95 0.60 -3.38
CA LEU A 106 13.83 0.70 -1.92
C LEU A 106 12.36 0.63 -1.46
N GLY A 107 11.48 1.38 -2.12
CA GLY A 107 10.04 1.37 -1.82
C GLY A 107 9.37 0.03 -2.16
N LEU A 108 9.74 -0.58 -3.29
CA LEU A 108 9.22 -1.88 -3.71
C LEU A 108 9.63 -3.00 -2.74
N GLU A 109 10.89 -2.99 -2.31
CA GLU A 109 11.43 -3.95 -1.35
C GLU A 109 10.75 -3.86 0.03
N ALA A 110 10.44 -2.64 0.50
CA ALA A 110 9.64 -2.44 1.71
C ALA A 110 8.20 -2.97 1.53
N GLY A 111 7.58 -2.69 0.38
CA GLY A 111 6.25 -3.18 0.03
C GLY A 111 6.16 -4.71 -0.03
N ILE A 112 7.15 -5.35 -0.67
CA ILE A 112 7.27 -6.81 -0.79
C ILE A 112 7.39 -7.46 0.58
N ARG A 113 8.34 -7.01 1.42
CA ARG A 113 8.52 -7.56 2.78
C ARG A 113 7.27 -7.42 3.63
N ARG A 114 6.59 -6.28 3.54
CA ARG A 114 5.31 -6.07 4.25
C ARG A 114 4.24 -7.05 3.77
N LEU A 115 4.13 -7.29 2.46
CA LEU A 115 3.16 -8.24 1.92
C LEU A 115 3.49 -9.68 2.32
N GLU A 116 4.77 -10.07 2.30
CA GLU A 116 5.22 -11.38 2.78
C GLU A 116 4.89 -11.59 4.26
N ALA A 117 5.12 -10.58 5.10
CA ALA A 117 4.73 -10.61 6.51
C ALA A 117 3.20 -10.74 6.70
N MET A 118 2.41 -10.02 5.91
CA MET A 118 0.94 -10.11 5.98
C MET A 118 0.40 -11.46 5.49
N ILE A 119 1.04 -12.06 4.48
CA ILE A 119 0.72 -13.43 4.02
C ILE A 119 0.99 -14.43 5.13
N SER A 120 2.18 -14.37 5.72
CA SER A 120 2.56 -15.24 6.83
C SER A 120 1.64 -15.07 8.04
N TRP A 121 1.25 -13.83 8.35
CA TRP A 121 0.26 -13.55 9.40
C TRP A 121 -1.10 -14.15 9.08
N ALA A 122 -1.61 -14.00 7.84
CA ALA A 122 -2.92 -14.52 7.48
C ALA A 122 -2.96 -16.05 7.49
N GLU A 123 -1.89 -16.71 7.03
CA GLU A 123 -1.73 -18.17 7.10
C GLU A 123 -1.77 -18.66 8.57
N TRP A 124 -0.97 -18.04 9.44
CA TRP A 124 -0.99 -18.32 10.87
C TRP A 124 -2.36 -18.04 11.52
N ALA A 125 -3.03 -16.95 11.13
CA ALA A 125 -4.33 -16.59 11.67
C ALA A 125 -5.40 -17.61 11.28
N ILE A 126 -5.39 -18.09 10.04
CA ILE A 126 -6.30 -19.15 9.55
C ILE A 126 -6.09 -20.45 10.35
N GLU A 127 -4.84 -20.85 10.59
CA GLU A 127 -4.51 -22.02 11.40
C GLU A 127 -4.97 -21.85 12.86
N THR A 128 -4.80 -20.64 13.41
CA THR A 128 -5.22 -20.32 14.78
C THR A 128 -6.74 -20.41 14.93
N VAL A 129 -7.48 -19.82 13.99
CA VAL A 129 -8.95 -19.85 13.98
C VAL A 129 -9.50 -21.27 13.84
N ALA A 130 -8.77 -22.18 13.18
CA ALA A 130 -9.16 -23.59 13.09
C ALA A 130 -9.23 -24.30 14.46
N THR A 131 -8.62 -23.71 15.49
CA THR A 131 -8.64 -24.23 16.87
C THR A 131 -9.67 -23.53 17.75
N TRP A 132 -10.40 -22.54 17.23
CA TRP A 132 -11.42 -21.82 18.00
C TRP A 132 -12.66 -22.69 18.21
N PRO A 133 -13.27 -22.67 19.41
CA PRO A 133 -14.52 -23.35 19.66
C PRO A 133 -15.67 -22.64 18.93
N SER A 134 -16.67 -23.41 18.52
CA SER A 134 -17.90 -22.87 17.93
C SER A 134 -18.65 -22.01 18.95
N ARG A 135 -19.42 -21.01 18.51
CA ARG A 135 -20.18 -20.14 19.43
C ARG A 135 -21.17 -20.92 20.29
N GLU A 136 -21.75 -21.99 19.76
CA GLU A 136 -22.65 -22.89 20.48
C GLU A 136 -21.95 -23.59 21.67
N GLU A 137 -20.66 -23.90 21.53
CA GLU A 137 -19.84 -24.51 22.59
C GLU A 137 -19.45 -23.46 23.64
N GLN A 138 -19.21 -22.21 23.22
CA GLN A 138 -18.90 -21.10 24.12
C GLN A 138 -20.10 -20.62 24.93
N ALA A 139 -21.32 -20.69 24.38
CA ALA A 139 -22.56 -20.29 25.07
C ALA A 139 -23.05 -21.32 26.11
N SER A 140 -22.48 -22.53 26.11
CA SER A 140 -22.84 -23.62 27.02
C SER A 140 -21.93 -23.72 28.26
N THR A 141 -21.00 -22.77 28.43
CA THR A 141 -20.05 -22.66 29.57
C THR A 141 -20.30 -21.37 30.34
#